data_AF-A0A7C6WUS4-F1
#
_entry.id   AF-A0A7C6WUS4-F1
#
_cell.length_a   1.000
_cell.length_b   1.000
_cell.length_c   1.000
_cell.angle_alpha   90.00
_cell.angle_beta   90.00
_cell.angle_gamma   90.00
#
_symmetry.space_group_name_H-M   'P 1'
#
loop_
_entity.id
_entity.type
_entity.pdbx_description
1 polymer ?
#
loop_
_entity_poly.entity_id
_entity_poly.type
_entity_poly.pdbx_seq_one_letter_code
_entity_poly.pdbx_strand_id
1 'polypeptide(L)'
;MSNFLSPKETAEAFDGVSVGKATNATANLFILGIFAGMFIAFGGFAGQTISHSIENVGLAKFATGAVFPVGLMLVVIAGAELF
;
A
#
# COMPACT_ATOMS: atom_id res chain seq x y z
N MET A 1 9.44 12.42 20.36
CA MET A 1 8.59 11.51 19.59
C MET A 1 7.16 12.07 19.52
N SER A 2 6.97 13.32 19.07
CA SER A 2 5.67 13.99 19.00
C SER A 2 4.91 13.75 17.68
N ASN A 3 5.50 13.00 16.74
CA ASN A 3 4.96 12.75 15.40
C ASN A 3 4.45 11.30 15.20
N PHE A 4 4.46 10.48 16.25
CA PHE A 4 3.98 9.10 16.19
C PHE A 4 2.93 8.89 17.26
N LEU A 5 1.80 8.31 16.88
CA LEU A 5 0.73 7.96 17.79
C LEU A 5 1.16 6.77 18.66
N SER A 6 0.75 6.77 19.92
CA SER A 6 0.78 5.57 20.75
C SER A 6 -0.16 4.49 20.20
N PRO A 7 -0.04 3.22 20.64
CA PRO A 7 -0.96 2.17 20.22
C PRO A 7 -2.44 2.51 20.47
N LYS A 8 -2.74 3.17 21.60
CA LYS A 8 -4.10 3.61 21.93
C LYS A 8 -4.58 4.68 20.95
N GLU A 9 -3.80 5.72 20.72
CA GLU A 9 -4.14 6.80 19.79
C GLU A 9 -4.25 6.30 18.34
N THR A 10 -3.45 5.29 17.97
CA THR A 10 -3.54 4.65 16.64
C THR A 10 -4.87 3.92 16.47
N ALA A 11 -5.34 3.20 17.49
CA ALA A 11 -6.64 2.53 17.46
C ALA A 11 -7.78 3.55 17.32
N GLU A 12 -7.74 4.63 18.10
CA GLU A 12 -8.73 5.71 18.03
C GLU A 12 -8.74 6.41 16.66
N ALA A 13 -7.57 6.63 16.06
CA ALA A 13 -7.47 7.16 14.69
C ALA A 13 -8.04 6.19 13.65
N PHE A 14 -7.78 4.89 13.81
CA PHE A 14 -8.24 3.85 12.89
C PHE A 14 -9.77 3.65 12.93
N ASP A 15 -10.41 3.83 14.09
CA ASP A 15 -11.87 3.83 14.21
C ASP A 15 -12.50 4.92 13.31
N GLY A 16 -11.94 6.14 13.33
CA GLY A 16 -12.40 7.23 12.47
C GLY A 16 -12.27 6.92 10.97
N VAL A 17 -11.13 6.31 10.57
CA VAL A 17 -10.93 5.85 9.18
C VAL A 17 -11.94 4.76 8.80
N SER A 18 -12.20 3.83 9.71
CA SER A 18 -13.13 2.71 9.48
C SER A 18 -14.58 3.18 9.28
N VAL A 19 -15.03 4.15 10.07
CA VAL A 19 -16.35 4.78 9.88
C VAL A 19 -16.42 5.53 8.54
N GLY A 20 -15.37 6.25 8.16
CA GLY A 20 -15.28 6.93 6.86
C GLY A 20 -15.39 5.95 5.69
N LYS A 21 -14.69 4.82 5.76
CA LYS A 21 -14.79 3.74 4.76
C LYS A 21 -16.19 3.13 4.71
N ALA A 22 -16.78 2.82 5.86
CA ALA A 22 -18.10 2.19 5.95
C ALA A 22 -19.26 3.07 5.48
N THR A 23 -19.12 4.40 5.58
CA THR A 23 -20.16 5.38 5.19
C THR A 23 -19.95 5.96 3.79
N ASN A 24 -18.87 5.58 3.09
CA ASN A 24 -18.60 6.06 1.73
C ASN A 24 -19.54 5.39 0.71
N ALA A 25 -19.77 6.07 -0.42
CA ALA A 25 -20.57 5.52 -1.50
C ALA A 25 -19.86 4.30 -2.12
N THR A 26 -20.61 3.23 -2.37
CA THR A 26 -20.07 1.98 -2.96
C THR A 26 -19.34 2.23 -4.28
N ALA A 27 -19.83 3.17 -5.11
CA ALA A 27 -19.17 3.55 -6.36
C ALA A 27 -17.77 4.16 -6.12
N ASN A 28 -17.62 4.99 -5.08
CA ASN A 28 -16.32 5.55 -4.71
C ASN A 28 -15.37 4.46 -4.23
N LEU A 29 -15.84 3.58 -3.34
CA LEU A 29 -15.04 2.45 -2.84
C LEU A 29 -14.58 1.53 -3.97
N PHE A 30 -15.44 1.28 -4.97
CA PHE A 30 -15.08 0.48 -6.14
C PHE A 30 -13.96 1.13 -6.97
N ILE A 31 -14.06 2.43 -7.24
CA ILE A 31 -13.03 3.18 -7.97
C ILE A 31 -11.72 3.22 -7.18
N LEU A 32 -11.80 3.51 -5.87
CA LEU A 32 -10.64 3.52 -4.98
C LEU A 32 -9.98 2.14 -4.88
N GLY A 33 -10.76 1.06 -4.94
CA GLY A 33 -10.24 -0.31 -5.00
C GLY A 33 -9.50 -0.61 -6.30
N ILE A 34 -9.97 -0.09 -7.44
CA ILE A 34 -9.25 -0.17 -8.72
C ILE A 34 -7.91 0.57 -8.62
N PHE A 35 -7.89 1.78 -8.06
CA PHE A 35 -6.65 2.52 -7.82
C PHE A 35 -5.69 1.76 -6.91
N ALA A 36 -6.19 1.15 -5.83
CA ALA A 36 -5.38 0.32 -4.95
C ALA A 36 -4.72 -0.83 -5.72
N GLY A 37 -5.49 -1.56 -6.53
CA GLY A 37 -4.96 -2.63 -7.39
C GLY A 37 -3.88 -2.15 -8.37
N MET A 38 -4.08 -1.00 -9.02
CA MET A 38 -3.08 -0.42 -9.93
C MET A 38 -1.78 -0.06 -9.21
N PHE A 39 -1.84 0.51 -8.00
CA PHE A 39 -0.66 0.85 -7.22
C PHE A 39 0.12 -0.39 -6.77
N ILE A 40 -0.57 -1.46 -6.36
CA ILE A 40 0.08 -2.74 -6.07
C ILE A 40 0.73 -3.33 -7.32
N ALA A 41 0.07 -3.25 -8.49
CA ALA A 41 0.62 -3.71 -9.75
C ALA A 41 1.90 -2.95 -10.14
N PHE A 42 1.99 -1.64 -9.86
CA PHE A 42 3.22 -0.88 -10.07
C PHE A 42 4.37 -1.37 -9.19
N GLY A 43 4.12 -1.64 -7.90
CA GLY A 43 5.12 -2.23 -7.00
C GLY A 43 5.60 -3.59 -7.48
N GLY A 44 4.69 -4.46 -7.93
CA GLY A 44 5.02 -5.76 -8.51
C GLY A 44 5.80 -5.66 -9.82
N PHE A 45 5.38 -4.79 -10.73
CA PHE A 45 6.06 -4.56 -12.00
C PHE A 45 7.48 -4.03 -11.80
N ALA A 46 7.66 -3.03 -10.94
CA ALA A 46 8.97 -2.48 -10.61
C ALA A 46 9.86 -3.56 -9.95
N GLY A 47 9.28 -4.33 -9.02
CA GLY A 47 9.94 -5.45 -8.36
C GLY A 47 10.43 -6.54 -9.32
N GLN A 48 9.69 -6.82 -10.39
CA GLN A 48 10.09 -7.78 -11.42
C GLN A 48 11.10 -7.18 -12.40
N THR A 49 10.95 -5.91 -12.73
CA THR A 49 11.86 -5.18 -13.62
C THR A 49 13.27 -5.12 -13.03
N ILE A 50 13.39 -4.80 -11.73
CA ILE A 50 14.70 -4.71 -11.07
C ILE A 50 15.39 -6.08 -10.93
N SER A 51 14.63 -7.14 -10.73
CA SER A 51 15.19 -8.49 -10.53
C SER A 51 15.48 -9.24 -11.83
N HIS A 52 14.98 -8.76 -12.97
CA HIS A 52 15.02 -9.50 -14.24
C HIS A 52 16.40 -10.03 -14.62
N SER A 53 17.45 -9.23 -14.40
CA SER A 53 18.82 -9.58 -14.80
C SER A 53 19.73 -9.92 -13.61
N ILE A 54 19.16 -10.12 -12.41
CA ILE A 54 19.95 -10.49 -11.23
C ILE A 54 20.03 -12.01 -11.14
N GLU A 55 21.20 -12.58 -11.43
CA GLU A 55 21.41 -14.03 -11.41
C GLU A 55 21.38 -14.62 -9.99
N ASN A 56 21.89 -13.88 -9.01
CA ASN A 56 21.87 -14.32 -7.62
C ASN A 56 20.44 -14.24 -7.07
N VAL A 57 19.83 -15.40 -6.83
CA VAL A 57 18.44 -15.52 -6.35
C VAL A 57 18.20 -14.73 -5.07
N GLY A 58 19.14 -14.74 -4.13
CA GLY A 58 19.02 -13.99 -2.87
C GLY A 58 18.97 -12.49 -3.11
N LEU A 59 19.88 -11.98 -3.95
CA LEU A 59 19.92 -10.56 -4.32
C LEU A 59 18.70 -10.16 -5.15
N ALA A 60 18.21 -11.02 -6.05
CA ALA A 60 17.01 -10.78 -6.83
C ALA A 60 15.78 -10.63 -5.92
N LYS A 61 15.60 -11.55 -4.95
CA LYS A 61 14.49 -11.48 -3.99
C LYS A 61 14.60 -10.29 -3.05
N PHE A 62 15.82 -9.95 -2.61
CA PHE A 62 16.05 -8.75 -1.81
C PHE A 62 15.67 -7.48 -2.59
N ALA A 63 16.12 -7.34 -3.84
CA ALA A 63 15.82 -6.18 -4.67
C ALA A 63 14.31 -6.05 -4.94
N THR A 64 13.62 -7.13 -5.31
CA THR A 64 12.16 -7.15 -5.46
C THR A 64 11.47 -6.74 -4.15
N GLY A 65 11.89 -7.30 -3.01
CA GLY A 65 11.33 -7.00 -1.70
C GLY A 65 11.57 -5.56 -1.22
N ALA A 66 12.68 -4.94 -1.63
CA ALA A 66 12.98 -3.54 -1.33
C ALA A 66 12.12 -2.56 -2.14
N VAL A 67 11.78 -2.92 -3.38
CA VAL A 67 11.04 -2.05 -4.31
C VAL A 67 9.53 -2.21 -4.18
N PHE A 68 9.04 -3.42 -3.90
CA PHE A 68 7.60 -3.70 -3.80
C PHE A 68 6.81 -2.77 -2.87
N PRO A 69 7.31 -2.39 -1.66
CA PRO A 69 6.59 -1.51 -0.74
C PRO A 69 6.22 -0.14 -1.30
N VAL A 70 6.84 0.32 -2.40
CA VAL A 70 6.44 1.54 -3.10
C VAL A 70 4.98 1.49 -3.53
N GLY A 71 4.47 0.32 -3.95
CA GLY A 71 3.05 0.15 -4.26
C GLY A 71 2.14 0.41 -3.05
N LEU A 72 2.52 -0.09 -1.87
CA LEU A 72 1.78 0.16 -0.62
C LEU A 72 1.86 1.62 -0.17
N MET A 73 3.03 2.26 -0.33
CA MET A 73 3.17 3.69 -0.03
C MET A 73 2.23 4.54 -0.89
N LEU A 74 2.09 4.23 -2.18
CA LEU A 74 1.15 4.91 -3.07
C LEU A 74 -0.31 4.73 -2.61
N VAL A 75 -0.70 3.52 -2.18
CA VAL A 75 -2.04 3.26 -1.62
C VAL A 75 -2.32 4.18 -0.43
N VAL A 76 -1.39 4.26 0.52
CA VAL A 76 -1.56 5.06 1.74
C VAL A 76 -1.57 6.56 1.44
N ILE A 77 -0.63 7.05 0.63
CA ILE A 77 -0.50 8.48 0.32
C ILE A 77 -1.70 8.99 -0.49
N ALA A 78 -2.18 8.20 -1.45
CA ALA A 78 -3.33 8.56 -2.27
C ALA A 78 -4.68 8.29 -1.60
N GLY A 79 -4.71 7.57 -0.47
CA GLY A 79 -5.94 7.17 0.21
C GLY A 79 -6.77 6.16 -0.59
N ALA A 80 -6.12 5.27 -1.33
CA ALA A 80 -6.82 4.22 -2.06
C ALA A 80 -7.30 3.11 -1.13
N GLU A 81 -8.35 2.39 -1.54
CA GLU A 81 -9.03 1.40 -0.69
C GLU A 81 -8.58 -0.02 -1.04
N LEU A 82 -7.50 -0.48 -0.38
CA LEU A 82 -7.06 -1.87 -0.47
C LEU A 82 -7.95 -2.77 0.41
N PHE A 83 -8.11 -4.05 0.02
CA PHE A 83 -8.82 -5.07 0.81
C PHE A 83 -8.02 -5.46 2.06
#